data_AF-A0A485LLU2-F1
#
_entry.id   AF-A0A485LLU2-F1
#
_cell.length_a   1.000
_cell.length_b   1.000
_cell.length_c   1.000
_cell.angle_alpha   90.00
_cell.angle_beta   90.00
_cell.angle_gamma   90.00
#
_symmetry.space_group_name_H-M   'P 1'
#
loop_
_entity.id
_entity.type
_entity.pdbx_description
1 polymer ?
#
loop_
_entity_poly.entity_id
_entity_poly.type
_entity_poly.pdbx_seq_one_letter_code
_entity_poly.pdbx_strand_id
1 'polypeptide(L)'
;MSTPEVVAAAPVASADERMKRVCRQFIFGRKCPRGAKCHFFHDGKLCVHFFKGHCTKEGCTFNHFVTETPATDDDTNATSSTERPVRKKETKAKSQDPPEPPSDDAPSKPKEKKSRKGKTTAPPDDSAASAIVAGDARPAIPATKPNKDMRKNPKGPRPTTDNTSTATPKAKDKSKPARAKKAKNTECFEPMTKPVDLRIVYDLGRSTDSITTPLTTRDALLAPNVFSDFAPHELYRRLVDEIQRCDVPEKDLLKLWHGNDKIEGTHLIANDRTRWKSQCPTFTLVIDRLRAFFHMDIQATRFNWYTDTAQWKPFHHDAAYVSPEKAAVQNFTVAVSFGATRDAAFEHAKTKTVVSLPQPDGCVYAFCSDTNGIWRHGILADSPVRDQGRISVIAWGKVHNMGRVAFDDVDVAISALRVE
;
A
#
# COMPACT_ATOMS: atom_id res chain seq x y z
N MET A 1 40.32 -43.36 -21.66
CA MET A 1 40.33 -42.77 -20.31
C MET A 1 39.16 -41.81 -20.23
N SER A 2 38.03 -42.29 -19.69
CA SER A 2 36.82 -41.48 -19.49
C SER A 2 36.95 -40.74 -18.17
N THR A 3 36.76 -39.43 -18.19
CA THR A 3 36.72 -38.57 -16.99
C THR A 3 35.43 -38.81 -16.21
N PRO A 4 35.46 -38.85 -14.87
CA PRO A 4 34.26 -39.09 -14.07
C PRO A 4 33.41 -37.82 -13.96
N GLU A 5 32.11 -38.01 -14.08
CA GLU A 5 31.08 -37.01 -13.89
C GLU A 5 30.99 -36.65 -12.40
N VAL A 6 31.24 -35.39 -12.06
CA VAL A 6 31.13 -34.89 -10.68
C VAL A 6 29.65 -34.61 -10.42
N VAL A 7 29.01 -35.49 -9.66
CA VAL A 7 27.63 -35.28 -9.17
C VAL A 7 27.64 -34.12 -8.19
N ALA A 8 27.04 -32.99 -8.59
CA ALA A 8 26.87 -31.83 -7.74
C ALA A 8 26.00 -32.16 -6.52
N ALA A 9 26.50 -31.88 -5.32
CA ALA A 9 25.75 -32.04 -4.08
C ALA A 9 24.51 -31.12 -4.09
N ALA A 10 23.36 -31.68 -3.73
CA ALA A 10 22.10 -30.95 -3.64
C ALA A 10 22.23 -29.74 -2.70
N PRO A 11 21.62 -28.59 -3.03
CA PRO A 11 21.70 -27.40 -2.21
C PRO A 11 21.10 -27.67 -0.83
N VAL A 12 21.86 -27.32 0.22
CA VAL A 12 21.40 -27.40 1.61
C VAL A 12 20.28 -26.37 1.77
N ALA A 13 19.04 -26.84 1.92
CA ALA A 13 17.88 -25.98 2.13
C ALA A 13 18.12 -25.00 3.27
N SER A 14 17.73 -23.74 3.05
CA SER A 14 17.91 -22.65 4.02
C SER A 14 17.15 -22.94 5.34
N ALA A 15 17.56 -22.32 6.45
CA ALA A 15 16.93 -22.52 7.75
C ALA A 15 15.41 -22.24 7.74
N ASP A 16 14.98 -21.28 6.92
CA ASP A 16 13.56 -20.93 6.74
C ASP A 16 12.78 -21.99 5.94
N GLU A 17 13.38 -22.56 4.90
CA GLU A 17 12.76 -23.67 4.14
C GLU A 17 12.59 -24.94 4.98
N ARG A 18 13.55 -25.20 5.89
CA ARG A 18 13.46 -26.31 6.84
C ARG A 18 12.28 -26.14 7.80
N MET A 19 12.01 -24.91 8.25
CA MET A 19 10.89 -24.60 9.13
C MET A 19 9.53 -24.85 8.48
N LYS A 20 9.41 -24.61 7.16
CA LYS A 20 8.19 -24.90 6.37
C LYS A 20 7.87 -26.40 6.32
N ARG A 21 8.85 -27.27 6.56
CA ARG A 21 8.69 -28.73 6.54
C ARG A 21 8.35 -29.33 7.91
N VAL A 22 8.10 -28.52 8.94
CA VAL A 22 7.71 -29.02 10.28
C VAL A 22 6.20 -29.26 10.36
N CYS A 23 5.80 -30.36 10.99
CA CYS A 23 4.40 -30.73 11.15
C CYS A 23 3.69 -29.84 12.19
N ARG A 24 2.83 -28.92 11.74
CA ARG A 24 2.08 -28.01 12.62
C ARG A 24 1.21 -28.74 13.65
N GLN A 25 0.54 -29.82 13.22
CA GLN A 25 -0.32 -30.60 14.12
C GLN A 25 0.50 -31.27 15.25
N PHE A 26 1.71 -31.73 14.93
CA PHE A 26 2.62 -32.28 15.92
C PHE A 26 3.15 -31.21 16.88
N ILE A 27 3.55 -30.03 16.39
CA ILE A 27 4.08 -28.95 17.24
C ILE A 27 3.04 -28.44 18.25
N PHE A 28 1.77 -28.33 17.87
CA PHE A 28 0.72 -27.81 18.76
C PHE A 28 0.04 -28.88 19.61
N GLY A 29 -0.07 -30.12 19.12
CA GLY A 29 -0.79 -31.19 19.81
C GLY A 29 0.10 -32.29 20.39
N ARG A 30 1.41 -32.28 20.12
CA ARG A 30 2.36 -33.39 20.36
C ARG A 30 1.91 -34.74 19.80
N LYS A 31 0.89 -34.74 18.94
CA LYS A 31 0.30 -35.91 18.30
C LYS A 31 -0.08 -35.53 16.88
N CYS A 32 0.47 -36.27 15.92
CA CYS A 32 0.10 -36.13 14.52
C CYS A 32 -0.85 -37.28 14.15
N PRO A 33 -2.06 -37.01 13.61
CA PRO A 33 -2.98 -38.06 13.19
C PRO A 33 -2.44 -38.91 12.03
N ARG A 34 -1.38 -38.45 11.36
CA ARG A 34 -0.71 -39.18 10.27
C ARG A 34 0.42 -40.10 10.75
N GLY A 35 0.81 -40.07 12.04
CA GLY A 35 1.86 -40.93 12.61
C GLY A 35 3.15 -40.93 11.78
N ALA A 36 3.80 -42.10 11.64
CA ALA A 36 4.99 -42.26 10.79
C ALA A 36 4.74 -42.02 9.29
N LYS A 37 3.49 -41.92 8.83
CA LYS A 37 3.15 -41.58 7.43
C LYS A 37 3.16 -40.07 7.18
N CYS A 38 3.53 -39.25 8.17
CA CYS A 38 3.62 -37.81 8.01
C CYS A 38 4.85 -37.42 7.17
N HIS A 39 4.64 -36.69 6.06
CA HIS A 39 5.72 -36.18 5.22
C HIS A 39 6.47 -34.96 5.82
N PHE A 40 6.07 -34.52 7.00
CA PHE A 40 6.61 -33.35 7.70
C PHE A 40 7.38 -33.78 8.96
N PHE A 41 8.39 -33.01 9.34
CA PHE A 41 9.25 -33.31 10.49
C PHE A 41 8.50 -33.20 11.81
N HIS A 42 8.72 -34.17 12.69
CA HIS A 42 8.25 -34.18 14.07
C HIS A 42 9.44 -33.86 14.98
N ASP A 43 9.63 -32.58 15.30
CA ASP A 43 10.69 -32.15 16.22
C ASP A 43 10.10 -31.87 17.61
N GLY A 44 10.30 -32.82 18.53
CA GLY A 44 9.85 -32.71 19.92
C GLY A 44 10.54 -31.59 20.70
N LYS A 45 11.75 -31.21 20.30
CA LYS A 45 12.57 -30.21 20.99
C LYS A 45 12.42 -28.81 20.39
N LEU A 46 11.71 -28.64 19.28
CA LEU A 46 11.46 -27.33 18.69
C LEU A 46 10.59 -26.45 19.62
N CYS A 47 11.03 -25.22 19.83
CA CYS A 47 10.30 -24.24 20.62
C CYS A 47 9.02 -23.81 19.88
N VAL A 48 7.85 -24.04 20.49
CA VAL A 48 6.55 -23.67 19.90
C VAL A 48 6.43 -22.16 19.69
N HIS A 49 6.96 -21.33 20.60
CA HIS A 49 6.94 -19.87 20.46
C HIS A 49 7.87 -19.38 19.35
N PHE A 50 9.01 -20.05 19.18
CA PHE A 50 9.92 -19.76 18.07
C PHE A 50 9.33 -20.17 16.73
N PHE A 51 8.68 -21.33 16.67
CA PHE A 51 7.94 -21.78 15.48
C PHE A 51 6.81 -20.80 15.08
N LYS A 52 6.21 -20.10 16.06
CA LYS A 52 5.26 -19.01 15.83
C LYS A 52 5.92 -17.63 15.60
N GLY A 53 7.25 -17.56 15.51
CA GLY A 53 8.01 -16.34 15.21
C GLY A 53 8.24 -15.37 16.36
N HIS A 54 8.05 -15.75 17.63
CA HIS A 54 8.09 -14.79 18.75
C HIS A 54 8.59 -15.37 20.09
N CYS A 55 9.61 -16.23 20.09
CA CYS A 55 10.21 -16.65 21.36
C CYS A 55 10.99 -15.49 21.99
N THR A 56 10.46 -14.93 23.09
CA THR A 56 11.09 -13.83 23.85
C THR A 56 11.75 -14.30 25.16
N LYS A 57 11.79 -15.61 25.41
CA LYS A 57 12.34 -16.17 26.64
C LYS A 57 13.87 -16.23 26.56
N GLU A 58 14.55 -15.41 27.36
CA GLU A 58 15.99 -15.50 27.58
C GLU A 58 16.34 -16.88 28.19
N GLY A 59 17.30 -17.58 27.60
CA GLY A 59 17.67 -18.93 28.02
C GLY A 59 16.64 -20.02 27.68
N CYS A 60 15.93 -19.90 26.55
CA CYS A 60 15.02 -20.94 26.08
C CYS A 60 15.73 -22.31 25.98
N THR A 61 15.20 -23.32 26.65
CA THR A 61 15.76 -24.70 26.68
C THR A 61 15.33 -25.55 25.49
N PHE A 62 14.56 -24.98 24.57
CA PHE A 62 14.05 -25.64 23.35
C PHE A 62 14.80 -25.12 22.12
N ASN A 63 14.90 -25.93 21.08
CA ASN A 63 15.61 -25.60 19.85
C ASN A 63 14.90 -24.45 19.12
N HIS A 64 15.71 -23.51 18.61
CA HIS A 64 15.30 -22.46 17.67
C HIS A 64 15.76 -22.80 16.24
N PHE A 65 15.85 -24.09 15.95
CA PHE A 65 16.20 -24.67 14.66
C PHE A 65 15.54 -26.04 14.56
N VAL A 66 15.34 -26.53 13.34
CA VAL A 66 14.74 -27.85 13.11
C VAL A 66 15.83 -28.91 13.13
N THR A 67 15.67 -29.90 14.01
CA THR A 67 16.42 -31.15 13.95
C THR A 67 15.73 -32.12 13.01
N GLU A 68 16.48 -32.73 12.10
CA GLU A 68 15.94 -33.69 11.13
C GLU A 68 15.67 -35.03 11.83
N THR A 69 14.58 -35.09 12.59
CA THR A 69 14.02 -36.34 13.10
C THR A 69 12.86 -36.75 12.21
N PRO A 70 12.98 -37.85 11.43
CA PRO A 70 11.84 -38.39 10.70
C PRO A 70 10.74 -38.81 11.67
N ALA A 71 9.48 -38.74 11.23
CA ALA A 71 8.34 -39.15 12.05
C ALA A 71 8.47 -40.65 12.40
N THR A 72 8.55 -40.99 13.68
CA THR A 72 8.56 -42.38 14.17
C THR A 72 7.25 -42.72 14.87
N ASP A 73 6.91 -44.00 14.93
CA ASP A 73 5.68 -44.48 15.56
C ASP A 73 5.70 -44.36 17.11
N ASP A 74 6.83 -43.97 17.71
CA ASP A 74 7.08 -43.97 19.16
C ASP A 74 6.93 -42.58 19.85
N ASP A 75 6.34 -41.59 19.18
CA ASP A 75 6.15 -40.22 19.70
C ASP A 75 5.16 -40.11 20.89
N THR A 76 4.73 -41.23 21.48
CA THR A 76 3.83 -41.24 22.64
C THR A 76 4.49 -41.09 24.01
N ASN A 77 5.82 -40.98 24.11
CA ASN A 77 6.49 -40.92 25.41
C ASN A 77 7.54 -39.81 25.53
N ALA A 78 7.09 -38.62 25.95
CA ALA A 78 7.97 -37.56 26.45
C ALA A 78 7.41 -37.00 27.77
N THR A 79 7.57 -37.77 28.85
CA THR A 79 7.46 -37.29 30.24
C THR A 79 8.80 -37.40 30.95
N SER A 80 9.30 -36.27 31.47
CA SER A 80 10.29 -36.06 32.55
C SER A 80 10.86 -34.65 32.34
N SER A 81 10.78 -33.65 33.21
CA SER A 81 10.66 -33.60 34.67
C SER A 81 10.30 -32.16 35.13
N THR A 82 9.88 -32.06 36.39
CA THR A 82 9.59 -30.87 37.25
C THR A 82 8.13 -30.40 37.35
N GLU A 83 7.61 -30.57 38.58
CA GLU A 83 6.25 -30.34 39.05
C GLU A 83 5.94 -28.87 39.42
N ARG A 84 4.66 -28.49 39.32
CA ARG A 84 3.80 -27.76 40.32
C ARG A 84 2.81 -26.79 39.64
N PRO A 85 1.69 -26.41 40.30
CA PRO A 85 0.71 -27.22 41.01
C PRO A 85 -0.72 -27.03 40.46
N VAL A 86 -1.57 -27.98 40.79
CA VAL A 86 -3.02 -28.03 40.49
C VAL A 86 -3.75 -26.81 41.06
N ARG A 87 -4.56 -26.13 40.22
CA ARG A 87 -5.64 -25.25 40.69
C ARG A 87 -6.97 -25.70 40.07
N LYS A 88 -7.97 -25.77 40.94
CA LYS A 88 -9.28 -26.39 40.78
C LYS A 88 -10.08 -25.88 39.58
N LYS A 89 -10.82 -26.81 38.99
CA LYS A 89 -11.99 -26.58 38.12
C LYS A 89 -13.01 -25.70 38.83
N GLU A 90 -13.47 -24.65 38.15
CA GLU A 90 -14.87 -24.23 38.22
C GLU A 90 -15.44 -24.20 36.80
N THR A 91 -16.57 -24.88 36.67
CA THR A 91 -17.39 -25.06 35.48
C THR A 91 -18.19 -23.79 35.18
N LYS A 92 -18.24 -23.36 33.90
CA LYS A 92 -19.42 -22.64 33.39
C LYS A 92 -19.61 -22.77 31.87
N ALA A 93 -20.76 -23.36 31.55
CA ALA A 93 -21.67 -23.17 30.41
C ALA A 93 -21.13 -23.02 28.97
N LYS A 94 -21.53 -24.01 28.15
CA LYS A 94 -21.71 -23.97 26.70
C LYS A 94 -22.38 -22.66 26.22
N SER A 95 -21.81 -22.03 25.20
CA SER A 95 -22.56 -21.31 24.17
C SER A 95 -22.14 -21.86 22.82
N GLN A 96 -23.12 -22.29 22.04
CA GLN A 96 -22.97 -22.83 20.69
C GLN A 96 -22.72 -21.68 19.71
N ASP A 97 -21.69 -21.82 18.87
CA ASP A 97 -21.49 -20.94 17.72
C ASP A 97 -22.59 -21.21 16.68
N PRO A 98 -23.26 -20.18 16.13
CA PRO A 98 -24.18 -20.36 15.01
C PRO A 98 -23.42 -20.50 13.68
N PRO A 99 -23.95 -21.29 12.73
CA PRO A 99 -23.28 -21.58 11.46
C PRO A 99 -23.31 -20.39 10.48
N GLU A 100 -22.30 -20.34 9.62
CA GLU A 100 -22.18 -19.38 8.51
C GLU A 100 -23.41 -19.43 7.57
N PRO A 101 -23.96 -18.28 7.14
CA PRO A 101 -24.97 -18.27 6.09
C PRO A 101 -24.34 -18.17 4.68
N PRO A 102 -24.94 -18.84 3.68
CA PRO A 102 -24.45 -18.92 2.31
C PRO A 102 -24.69 -17.63 1.51
N SER A 103 -23.88 -17.47 0.48
CA SER A 103 -23.96 -16.42 -0.55
C SER A 103 -25.02 -16.75 -1.59
N ASP A 104 -25.99 -15.84 -1.81
CA ASP A 104 -26.85 -15.86 -2.99
C ASP A 104 -27.07 -14.41 -3.48
N ASP A 105 -26.52 -14.12 -4.67
CA ASP A 105 -26.88 -13.00 -5.53
C ASP A 105 -27.71 -13.55 -6.70
N ALA A 106 -28.91 -13.00 -6.92
CA ALA A 106 -29.55 -12.97 -8.23
C ALA A 106 -30.50 -11.76 -8.35
N PRO A 107 -30.43 -10.97 -9.44
CA PRO A 107 -31.15 -9.71 -9.55
C PRO A 107 -32.58 -9.89 -10.09
N SER A 108 -33.55 -9.26 -9.43
CA SER A 108 -34.93 -9.15 -9.92
C SER A 108 -35.11 -7.89 -10.79
N LYS A 109 -35.55 -8.10 -12.03
CA LYS A 109 -35.93 -7.08 -13.03
C LYS A 109 -37.01 -6.12 -12.51
N PRO A 110 -37.01 -4.81 -12.87
CA PRO A 110 -38.17 -3.96 -12.66
C PRO A 110 -39.21 -4.15 -13.77
N LYS A 111 -40.48 -4.25 -13.36
CA LYS A 111 -41.66 -4.22 -14.24
C LYS A 111 -41.97 -2.79 -14.67
N GLU A 112 -42.22 -2.62 -15.96
CA GLU A 112 -42.84 -1.43 -16.57
C GLU A 112 -44.17 -1.08 -15.90
N LYS A 113 -44.40 0.22 -15.64
CA LYS A 113 -45.74 0.81 -15.63
C LYS A 113 -45.74 2.14 -16.39
N LYS A 114 -46.59 2.17 -17.42
CA LYS A 114 -46.98 3.33 -18.22
C LYS A 114 -47.94 4.25 -17.44
N SER A 115 -47.73 5.56 -17.51
CA SER A 115 -48.76 6.62 -17.48
C SER A 115 -48.14 7.94 -17.98
N ARG A 116 -48.37 8.34 -19.23
CA ARG A 116 -49.38 9.29 -19.74
C ARG A 116 -49.20 10.78 -19.33
N LYS A 117 -48.73 11.55 -20.32
CA LYS A 117 -49.16 12.88 -20.82
C LYS A 117 -49.32 14.08 -19.87
N GLY A 118 -48.54 15.13 -20.16
CA GLY A 118 -48.80 16.57 -19.92
C GLY A 118 -47.54 17.38 -20.29
N LYS A 119 -47.34 17.80 -21.53
CA LYS A 119 -47.70 19.08 -22.19
C LYS A 119 -47.02 20.33 -21.56
N THR A 120 -45.92 20.75 -22.23
CA THR A 120 -45.40 22.12 -22.51
C THR A 120 -45.40 23.20 -21.42
N THR A 121 -44.21 23.78 -21.17
CA THR A 121 -43.86 25.19 -21.50
C THR A 121 -42.35 25.40 -21.40
N ALA A 122 -41.78 26.12 -22.37
CA ALA A 122 -40.39 26.55 -22.44
C ALA A 122 -40.09 27.69 -21.44
N PRO A 123 -38.82 27.91 -21.04
CA PRO A 123 -38.43 29.07 -20.24
C PRO A 123 -38.15 30.28 -21.15
N PRO A 124 -38.31 31.52 -20.66
CA PRO A 124 -37.71 32.67 -21.32
C PRO A 124 -36.24 32.82 -20.91
N ASP A 125 -35.43 33.11 -21.92
CA ASP A 125 -34.16 33.82 -21.82
C ASP A 125 -34.34 35.12 -21.04
N ASP A 126 -33.41 35.42 -20.14
CA ASP A 126 -33.04 36.80 -19.85
C ASP A 126 -31.53 36.88 -19.65
N SER A 127 -30.90 37.39 -20.70
CA SER A 127 -29.56 37.94 -20.73
C SER A 127 -29.52 39.27 -19.98
N ALA A 128 -28.63 39.41 -19.00
CA ALA A 128 -28.17 40.72 -18.55
C ALA A 128 -26.65 40.72 -18.38
N ALA A 129 -26.02 41.50 -19.24
CA ALA A 129 -24.60 41.78 -19.29
C ALA A 129 -24.14 42.67 -18.13
N SER A 130 -22.89 42.46 -17.68
CA SER A 130 -22.01 43.44 -17.04
C SER A 130 -20.58 42.87 -17.12
N ALA A 131 -19.78 43.25 -18.12
CA ALA A 131 -18.88 44.40 -18.11
C ALA A 131 -17.73 44.31 -17.07
N ILE A 132 -16.61 43.72 -17.53
CA ILE A 132 -15.22 44.22 -17.48
C ILE A 132 -14.77 44.95 -16.20
N VAL A 133 -13.85 44.33 -15.44
CA VAL A 133 -12.66 45.01 -14.91
C VAL A 133 -11.46 44.06 -15.00
N ALA A 134 -10.48 44.47 -15.79
CA ALA A 134 -9.16 43.86 -15.91
C ALA A 134 -8.31 44.19 -14.66
N GLY A 135 -7.50 43.23 -14.22
CA GLY A 135 -6.58 43.39 -13.09
C GLY A 135 -5.43 42.39 -13.18
N ASP A 136 -4.52 42.62 -14.12
CA ASP A 136 -3.21 41.99 -14.19
C ASP A 136 -2.35 42.37 -12.98
N ALA A 137 -1.81 41.38 -12.27
CA ALA A 137 -0.61 41.55 -11.46
C ALA A 137 0.13 40.20 -11.30
N ARG A 138 0.99 39.88 -12.28
CA ARG A 138 2.09 38.91 -12.13
C ARG A 138 3.24 39.58 -11.37
N PRO A 139 3.84 38.94 -10.35
CA PRO A 139 5.17 39.32 -9.89
C PRO A 139 6.26 38.72 -10.80
N ALA A 140 7.18 39.59 -11.21
CA ALA A 140 8.29 39.32 -12.11
C ALA A 140 9.40 38.47 -11.47
N ILE A 141 9.93 37.51 -12.25
CA ILE A 141 11.14 36.74 -11.96
C ILE A 141 12.35 37.51 -12.52
N PRO A 142 13.43 37.75 -11.76
CA PRO A 142 14.63 38.38 -12.29
C PRO A 142 15.44 37.40 -13.15
N ALA A 143 15.72 37.79 -14.39
CA ALA A 143 16.57 37.07 -15.33
C ALA A 143 18.06 37.20 -14.97
N THR A 144 18.78 36.09 -14.90
CA THR A 144 20.25 36.04 -14.94
C THR A 144 20.71 35.44 -16.28
N LYS A 145 21.63 36.15 -16.95
CA LYS A 145 22.14 35.85 -18.29
C LYS A 145 23.11 34.65 -18.30
N PRO A 146 23.17 33.86 -19.39
CA PRO A 146 24.03 32.69 -19.50
C PRO A 146 25.44 33.07 -19.95
N ASN A 147 26.47 32.49 -19.33
CA ASN A 147 27.85 32.59 -19.81
C ASN A 147 28.15 31.42 -20.76
N LYS A 148 28.67 31.77 -21.94
CA LYS A 148 28.84 30.92 -23.11
C LYS A 148 30.30 31.04 -23.52
N ASP A 149 31.14 30.08 -23.15
CA ASP A 149 32.49 29.97 -23.73
C ASP A 149 32.81 28.51 -24.08
N MET A 150 32.47 28.16 -25.31
CA MET A 150 33.09 27.08 -26.08
C MET A 150 34.05 27.70 -27.08
N ARG A 151 35.36 27.50 -26.91
CA ARG A 151 36.37 27.52 -28.01
C ARG A 151 37.48 26.52 -27.63
N LYS A 152 37.43 25.29 -28.14
CA LYS A 152 38.08 24.78 -29.36
C LYS A 152 39.59 25.12 -29.45
N ASN A 153 40.38 24.06 -29.26
CA ASN A 153 41.79 23.90 -29.61
C ASN A 153 41.99 24.02 -31.14
N PRO A 154 43.20 24.36 -31.65
CA PRO A 154 44.01 23.28 -32.22
C PRO A 154 45.54 23.40 -32.03
N LYS A 155 46.16 22.23 -32.22
CA LYS A 155 47.59 21.89 -32.16
C LYS A 155 48.45 22.66 -33.19
N GLY A 156 49.71 22.91 -32.83
CA GLY A 156 50.83 23.28 -33.71
C GLY A 156 52.19 23.05 -33.01
N PRO A 157 53.30 22.83 -33.75
CA PRO A 157 54.33 21.86 -33.37
C PRO A 157 55.51 22.38 -32.53
N ARG A 158 56.15 21.41 -31.87
CA ARG A 158 57.37 21.48 -31.05
C ARG A 158 58.61 21.85 -31.88
N PRO A 159 59.59 22.54 -31.29
CA PRO A 159 61.00 22.36 -31.66
C PRO A 159 61.78 21.65 -30.55
N THR A 160 62.63 20.75 -31.00
CA THR A 160 63.71 20.06 -30.32
C THR A 160 64.87 21.00 -30.01
N THR A 161 65.49 20.88 -28.83
CA THR A 161 66.94 21.04 -28.66
C THR A 161 67.39 20.18 -27.49
N ASP A 162 68.30 19.26 -27.78
CA ASP A 162 69.20 18.63 -26.82
C ASP A 162 70.09 19.69 -26.17
N ASN A 163 70.35 19.54 -24.88
CA ASN A 163 71.68 19.87 -24.35
C ASN A 163 71.94 19.11 -23.05
N THR A 164 73.00 18.32 -23.14
CA THR A 164 73.66 17.54 -22.09
C THR A 164 74.34 18.50 -21.11
N SER A 165 74.03 18.41 -19.82
CA SER A 165 74.95 18.87 -18.78
C SER A 165 74.75 18.08 -17.49
N THR A 166 75.78 17.32 -17.13
CA THR A 166 76.02 16.63 -15.88
C THR A 166 76.04 17.58 -14.67
N ALA A 167 75.18 17.36 -13.67
CA ALA A 167 75.41 17.84 -12.29
C ALA A 167 74.55 17.10 -11.25
N THR A 168 75.21 16.28 -10.42
CA THR A 168 74.90 15.92 -9.01
C THR A 168 73.58 15.22 -8.63
N PRO A 169 73.63 14.14 -7.80
CA PRO A 169 72.43 13.48 -7.31
C PRO A 169 71.78 14.32 -6.19
N LYS A 170 70.76 15.11 -6.55
CA LYS A 170 69.91 15.77 -5.55
C LYS A 170 68.94 14.76 -4.94
N ALA A 171 68.91 14.82 -3.62
CA ALA A 171 68.14 13.99 -2.70
C ALA A 171 66.68 13.80 -3.11
N LYS A 172 66.19 12.59 -2.80
CA LYS A 172 64.79 12.13 -2.80
C LYS A 172 63.80 13.29 -2.60
N ASP A 173 63.17 13.73 -3.68
CA ASP A 173 61.99 14.57 -3.58
C ASP A 173 60.87 13.70 -3.01
N LYS A 174 60.45 14.07 -1.79
CA LYS A 174 59.41 13.39 -1.04
C LYS A 174 58.16 13.44 -1.91
N SER A 175 57.63 12.26 -2.23
CA SER A 175 56.36 12.06 -2.92
C SER A 175 55.36 13.14 -2.51
N LYS A 176 55.05 14.06 -3.43
CA LYS A 176 53.91 14.97 -3.22
C LYS A 176 52.72 14.09 -2.84
N PRO A 177 52.04 14.33 -1.70
CA PRO A 177 50.90 13.52 -1.33
C PRO A 177 49.91 13.58 -2.50
N ALA A 178 49.53 12.41 -3.02
CA ALA A 178 48.61 12.31 -4.13
C ALA A 178 47.39 13.16 -3.78
N ARG A 179 47.16 14.24 -4.56
CA ARG A 179 46.06 15.16 -4.32
C ARG A 179 44.79 14.31 -4.25
N ALA A 180 44.14 14.28 -3.08
CA ALA A 180 42.98 13.43 -2.85
C ALA A 180 42.00 13.63 -4.02
N LYS A 181 41.68 12.54 -4.72
CA LYS A 181 40.72 12.61 -5.83
C LYS A 181 39.45 13.22 -5.26
N LYS A 182 39.01 14.36 -5.82
CA LYS A 182 37.75 14.99 -5.42
C LYS A 182 36.66 13.93 -5.55
N ALA A 183 35.94 13.67 -4.46
CA ALA A 183 34.76 12.82 -4.49
C ALA A 183 33.83 13.36 -5.58
N LYS A 184 33.43 12.48 -6.51
CA LYS A 184 32.41 12.82 -7.52
C LYS A 184 31.05 12.54 -6.89
N ASN A 185 30.10 13.45 -7.08
CA ASN A 185 28.71 13.31 -6.64
C ASN A 185 27.85 12.50 -7.62
N THR A 186 28.41 12.10 -8.76
CA THR A 186 27.74 11.25 -9.76
C THR A 186 28.51 9.94 -9.88
N GLU A 187 27.83 8.85 -9.53
CA GLU A 187 28.43 7.52 -9.46
C GLU A 187 28.05 6.65 -10.66
N CYS A 188 26.88 6.87 -11.26
CA CYS A 188 26.37 6.11 -12.40
C CYS A 188 26.04 7.05 -13.58
N PHE A 189 26.48 6.66 -14.77
CA PHE A 189 26.20 7.36 -16.04
C PHE A 189 25.40 6.48 -17.01
N GLU A 190 25.09 5.25 -16.61
CA GLU A 190 24.23 4.35 -17.35
C GLU A 190 22.76 4.77 -17.13
N PRO A 191 21.96 4.98 -18.19
CA PRO A 191 20.55 5.30 -18.02
C PRO A 191 19.82 4.20 -17.26
N MET A 192 18.96 4.59 -16.31
CA MET A 192 18.06 3.63 -15.65
C MET A 192 16.99 3.19 -16.63
N THR A 193 16.98 1.91 -16.99
CA THR A 193 16.00 1.30 -17.90
C THR A 193 15.00 0.39 -17.19
N LYS A 194 15.30 -0.04 -15.96
CA LYS A 194 14.39 -0.84 -15.14
C LYS A 194 13.13 -0.04 -14.74
N PRO A 195 11.98 -0.70 -14.59
CA PRO A 195 10.80 -0.09 -13.99
C PRO A 195 11.06 0.55 -12.63
N VAL A 196 10.39 1.68 -12.35
CA VAL A 196 10.39 2.29 -11.02
C VAL A 196 9.40 1.58 -10.10
N ASP A 197 9.69 1.47 -8.81
CA ASP A 197 8.82 0.79 -7.85
C ASP A 197 7.51 1.56 -7.59
N LEU A 198 7.55 2.88 -7.67
CA LEU A 198 6.40 3.77 -7.55
C LEU A 198 6.54 4.93 -8.54
N ARG A 199 5.52 5.16 -9.35
CA ARG A 199 5.42 6.36 -10.20
C ARG A 199 4.29 7.23 -9.68
N ILE A 200 4.61 8.45 -9.27
CA ILE A 200 3.60 9.43 -8.86
C ILE A 200 3.23 10.26 -10.09
N VAL A 201 1.93 10.34 -10.38
CA VAL A 201 1.37 11.13 -11.48
C VAL A 201 0.32 12.09 -10.97
N TYR A 202 0.08 13.16 -11.73
CA TYR A 202 -0.94 14.14 -11.43
C TYR A 202 -1.92 14.22 -12.60
N ASP A 203 -3.20 14.40 -12.30
CA ASP A 203 -4.18 14.90 -13.26
C ASP A 203 -4.69 16.26 -12.76
N LEU A 204 -4.34 17.30 -13.52
CA LEU A 204 -4.67 18.69 -13.22
C LEU A 204 -5.87 19.18 -14.05
N GLY A 205 -6.65 18.26 -14.65
CA GLY A 205 -7.88 18.58 -15.37
C GLY A 205 -8.89 19.39 -14.54
N ARG A 206 -10.02 19.78 -15.13
CA ARG A 206 -11.07 20.50 -14.40
C ARG A 206 -11.96 19.51 -13.64
N SER A 207 -12.73 20.02 -12.67
CA SER A 207 -13.67 19.20 -11.87
C SER A 207 -14.74 18.48 -12.70
N THR A 208 -15.03 18.99 -13.90
CA THR A 208 -16.03 18.44 -14.83
C THR A 208 -15.45 17.53 -15.90
N ASP A 209 -14.12 17.45 -16.00
CA ASP A 209 -13.45 16.67 -17.03
C ASP A 209 -13.32 15.21 -16.59
N SER A 210 -13.17 14.32 -17.55
CA SER A 210 -12.68 12.97 -17.27
C SER A 210 -11.17 12.97 -17.14
N ILE A 211 -10.62 11.94 -16.50
CA ILE A 211 -9.18 11.72 -16.42
C ILE A 211 -8.56 11.76 -17.83
N THR A 212 -7.46 12.50 -17.96
CA THR A 212 -6.69 12.63 -19.21
C THR A 212 -5.32 11.97 -19.10
N THR A 213 -4.80 11.82 -17.88
CA THR A 213 -3.51 11.19 -17.63
C THR A 213 -3.58 9.68 -17.88
N PRO A 214 -2.78 9.13 -18.83
CA PRO A 214 -2.71 7.69 -19.04
C PRO A 214 -2.10 6.98 -17.82
N LEU A 215 -2.76 5.92 -17.37
CA LEU A 215 -2.36 5.16 -16.20
C LEU A 215 -1.60 3.89 -16.57
N THR A 216 -0.63 3.55 -15.72
CA THR A 216 0.01 2.24 -15.66
C THR A 216 -0.32 1.52 -14.35
N THR A 217 -0.09 0.21 -14.31
CA THR A 217 -0.31 -0.60 -13.10
C THR A 217 0.55 -0.19 -11.89
N ARG A 218 1.60 0.63 -12.09
CA ARG A 218 2.52 1.16 -11.06
C ARG A 218 2.27 2.61 -10.66
N ASP A 219 1.21 3.21 -11.16
CA ASP A 219 0.93 4.60 -10.85
C ASP A 219 0.24 4.74 -9.49
N ALA A 220 0.67 5.74 -8.73
CA ALA A 220 -0.13 6.43 -7.73
C ALA A 220 -0.48 7.82 -8.29
N LEU A 221 -1.75 8.14 -8.36
CA LEU A 221 -2.26 9.35 -8.99
C LEU A 221 -2.79 10.32 -7.94
N LEU A 222 -2.55 11.61 -8.16
CA LEU A 222 -3.19 12.72 -7.46
C LEU A 222 -4.05 13.53 -8.43
N ALA A 223 -5.29 13.80 -8.05
CA ALA A 223 -6.19 14.66 -8.82
C ALA A 223 -6.84 15.70 -7.88
N PRO A 224 -6.13 16.81 -7.59
CA PRO A 224 -6.60 17.80 -6.62
C PRO A 224 -7.84 18.57 -7.07
N ASN A 225 -8.14 18.59 -8.37
CA ASN A 225 -9.16 19.45 -8.94
C ASN A 225 -10.57 18.83 -9.01
N VAL A 226 -10.72 17.52 -8.76
CA VAL A 226 -11.99 16.78 -8.98
C VAL A 226 -13.17 17.37 -8.17
N PHE A 227 -12.89 17.91 -6.99
CA PHE A 227 -13.89 18.52 -6.10
C PHE A 227 -13.60 20.01 -5.82
N SER A 228 -12.79 20.65 -6.67
CA SER A 228 -12.38 22.06 -6.48
C SER A 228 -13.49 23.09 -6.72
N ASP A 229 -14.63 22.68 -7.29
CA ASP A 229 -15.84 23.47 -7.49
C ASP A 229 -16.68 23.64 -6.21
N PHE A 230 -16.36 22.91 -5.14
CA PHE A 230 -17.01 23.06 -3.83
C PHE A 230 -16.24 24.05 -2.95
N ALA A 231 -16.97 24.74 -2.06
CA ALA A 231 -16.32 25.59 -1.08
C ALA A 231 -15.50 24.74 -0.09
N PRO A 232 -14.39 25.27 0.48
CA PRO A 232 -13.60 24.55 1.46
C PRO A 232 -14.46 23.96 2.59
N HIS A 233 -14.26 22.68 2.87
CA HIS A 233 -14.95 21.89 3.90
C HIS A 233 -16.47 21.79 3.74
N GLU A 234 -17.04 22.17 2.59
CA GLU A 234 -18.49 22.05 2.36
C GLU A 234 -18.91 20.58 2.36
N LEU A 235 -18.24 19.75 1.56
CA LEU A 235 -18.56 18.32 1.45
C LEU A 235 -18.29 17.59 2.76
N TYR A 236 -17.24 17.96 3.50
CA TYR A 236 -16.99 17.44 4.84
C TYR A 236 -18.20 17.68 5.76
N ARG A 237 -18.65 18.94 5.88
CA ARG A 237 -19.77 19.31 6.75
C ARG A 237 -21.05 18.61 6.35
N ARG A 238 -21.35 18.55 5.04
CA ARG A 238 -22.52 17.83 4.53
C ARG A 238 -22.49 16.34 4.87
N LEU A 239 -21.36 15.68 4.70
CA LEU A 239 -21.20 14.25 5.04
C LEU A 239 -21.36 14.01 6.55
N VAL A 240 -20.76 14.84 7.40
CA VAL A 240 -20.93 14.73 8.86
C VAL A 240 -22.39 14.93 9.25
N ASP A 241 -23.01 16.00 8.77
CA ASP A 241 -24.42 16.33 9.01
C ASP A 241 -25.37 15.19 8.60
N GLU A 242 -25.16 14.61 7.42
CA GLU A 242 -25.98 13.50 6.90
C GLU A 242 -25.80 12.22 7.71
N ILE A 243 -24.56 11.89 8.12
CA ILE A 243 -24.28 10.73 8.98
C ILE A 243 -24.91 10.91 10.37
N GLN A 244 -24.81 12.10 10.95
CA GLN A 244 -25.36 12.39 12.28
C GLN A 244 -26.89 12.45 12.30
N ARG A 245 -27.53 12.84 11.19
CA ARG A 245 -28.99 12.85 11.04
C ARG A 245 -29.57 11.52 10.52
N CYS A 246 -28.72 10.53 10.24
CA CYS A 246 -29.15 9.23 9.77
C CYS A 246 -30.04 8.54 10.82
N ASP A 247 -31.14 7.93 10.36
CA ASP A 247 -32.10 7.24 11.25
C ASP A 247 -31.57 5.93 11.86
N VAL A 248 -30.43 5.45 11.36
CA VAL A 248 -29.73 4.27 11.89
C VAL A 248 -29.05 4.67 13.21
N PRO A 249 -29.30 3.97 14.33
CA PRO A 249 -28.64 4.26 15.59
C PRO A 249 -27.12 4.30 15.44
N GLU A 250 -26.47 5.29 16.05
CA GLU A 250 -25.04 5.55 15.86
C GLU A 250 -24.16 4.31 16.10
N LYS A 251 -24.43 3.56 17.17
CA LYS A 251 -23.73 2.30 17.51
C LYS A 251 -23.79 1.22 16.42
N ASP A 252 -24.85 1.24 15.60
CA ASP A 252 -25.08 0.27 14.52
C ASP A 252 -24.54 0.80 13.19
N LEU A 253 -24.50 2.14 13.06
CA LEU A 253 -24.00 2.86 11.90
C LEU A 253 -22.47 2.98 11.88
N LEU A 254 -21.86 3.48 12.94
CA LEU A 254 -20.44 3.78 13.02
C LEU A 254 -19.73 2.71 13.84
N LYS A 255 -18.75 2.06 13.21
CA LYS A 255 -17.97 1.00 13.84
C LYS A 255 -16.50 1.38 13.88
N LEU A 256 -15.89 1.22 15.05
CA LEU A 256 -14.44 1.28 15.16
C LEU A 256 -13.80 0.15 14.34
N TRP A 257 -12.78 0.49 13.56
CA TRP A 257 -12.13 -0.42 12.63
C TRP A 257 -10.64 -0.64 12.96
N HIS A 258 -10.10 -1.77 12.51
CA HIS A 258 -8.77 -2.28 12.86
C HIS A 258 -8.53 -2.48 14.36
N GLY A 259 -9.60 -2.71 15.13
CA GLY A 259 -9.49 -3.17 16.51
C GLY A 259 -8.86 -4.56 16.61
N ASN A 260 -8.30 -4.87 17.76
CA ASN A 260 -7.79 -6.16 18.15
C ASN A 260 -7.91 -6.34 19.68
N ASP A 261 -7.21 -7.32 20.24
CA ASP A 261 -7.17 -7.60 21.68
C ASP A 261 -6.56 -6.47 22.54
N LYS A 262 -5.91 -5.49 21.91
CA LYS A 262 -5.18 -4.40 22.58
C LYS A 262 -5.76 -3.02 22.34
N ILE A 263 -6.39 -2.79 21.19
CA ILE A 263 -7.01 -1.53 20.83
C ILE A 263 -8.42 -1.76 20.30
N GLU A 264 -9.37 -0.91 20.68
CA GLU A 264 -10.76 -1.03 20.22
C GLU A 264 -10.90 -0.73 18.72
N GLY A 265 -10.08 0.18 18.21
CA GLY A 265 -9.96 0.51 16.80
C GLY A 265 -9.13 1.77 16.60
N THR A 266 -9.01 2.18 15.34
CA THR A 266 -8.12 3.27 14.92
C THR A 266 -8.86 4.43 14.27
N HIS A 267 -10.06 4.18 13.74
CA HIS A 267 -10.97 5.16 13.12
C HIS A 267 -12.35 4.53 12.96
N LEU A 268 -13.36 5.35 12.66
CA LEU A 268 -14.74 4.91 12.43
C LEU A 268 -14.96 4.58 10.95
N ILE A 269 -15.77 3.57 10.68
CA ILE A 269 -16.33 3.31 9.35
C ILE A 269 -17.86 3.29 9.41
N ALA A 270 -18.51 3.68 8.32
CA ALA A 270 -19.94 3.44 8.19
C ALA A 270 -20.19 1.95 7.86
N ASN A 271 -21.14 1.35 8.56
CA ASN A 271 -21.51 -0.04 8.44
C ASN A 271 -22.41 -0.25 7.22
N ASP A 272 -21.81 -0.67 6.11
CA ASP A 272 -22.48 -0.95 4.84
C ASP A 272 -23.54 -2.07 4.89
N ARG A 273 -23.70 -2.77 6.02
CA ARG A 273 -24.84 -3.68 6.26
C ARG A 273 -26.13 -2.96 6.67
N THR A 274 -26.08 -1.64 6.84
CA THR A 274 -27.24 -0.80 7.16
C THR A 274 -27.68 0.00 5.94
N ARG A 275 -28.82 0.70 6.03
CA ARG A 275 -29.41 1.47 4.93
C ARG A 275 -28.88 2.91 4.79
N TRP A 276 -27.78 3.25 5.48
CA TRP A 276 -27.32 4.62 5.66
C TRP A 276 -27.05 5.38 4.34
N LYS A 277 -26.58 4.69 3.29
CA LYS A 277 -26.29 5.31 1.98
C LYS A 277 -27.50 6.02 1.36
N SER A 278 -28.70 5.51 1.61
CA SER A 278 -29.95 6.14 1.12
C SER A 278 -30.26 7.49 1.80
N GLN A 279 -29.67 7.76 2.95
CA GLN A 279 -29.81 8.99 3.73
C GLN A 279 -28.56 9.88 3.68
N CYS A 280 -27.52 9.46 2.95
CA CYS A 280 -26.29 10.22 2.76
C CYS A 280 -26.13 10.53 1.25
N PRO A 281 -26.95 11.43 0.68
CA PRO A 281 -26.87 11.78 -0.74
C PRO A 281 -25.52 12.38 -1.13
N THR A 282 -24.80 13.04 -0.21
CA THR A 282 -23.47 13.58 -0.51
C THR A 282 -22.45 12.45 -0.74
N PHE A 283 -22.58 11.30 -0.06
CA PHE A 283 -21.75 10.13 -0.36
C PHE A 283 -21.99 9.62 -1.78
N THR A 284 -23.27 9.54 -2.20
CA THR A 284 -23.64 9.12 -3.55
C THR A 284 -23.09 10.07 -4.61
N LEU A 285 -23.22 11.38 -4.40
CA LEU A 285 -22.63 12.42 -5.26
C LEU A 285 -21.12 12.20 -5.45
N VAL A 286 -20.39 11.94 -4.37
CA VAL A 286 -18.94 11.71 -4.41
C VAL A 286 -18.61 10.45 -5.22
N ILE A 287 -19.30 9.34 -4.96
CA ILE A 287 -19.09 8.07 -5.67
C ILE A 287 -19.39 8.21 -7.16
N ASP A 288 -20.49 8.89 -7.53
CA ASP A 288 -20.87 9.09 -8.92
C ASP A 288 -19.88 9.98 -9.66
N ARG A 289 -19.35 11.02 -9.00
CA ARG A 289 -18.29 11.86 -9.59
C ARG A 289 -17.00 11.08 -9.79
N LEU A 290 -16.56 10.27 -8.83
CA LEU A 290 -15.38 9.41 -8.98
C LEU A 290 -15.57 8.39 -10.11
N ARG A 291 -16.75 7.77 -10.21
CA ARG A 291 -17.12 6.87 -11.31
C ARG A 291 -16.96 7.56 -12.67
N ALA A 292 -17.53 8.76 -12.81
CA ALA A 292 -17.51 9.51 -14.06
C ALA A 292 -16.09 9.99 -14.42
N PHE A 293 -15.35 10.54 -13.45
CA PHE A 293 -14.00 11.05 -13.68
C PHE A 293 -13.04 9.96 -14.16
N PHE A 294 -13.04 8.79 -13.50
CA PHE A 294 -12.10 7.70 -13.82
C PHE A 294 -12.64 6.70 -14.85
N HIS A 295 -13.87 6.86 -15.35
CA HIS A 295 -14.58 5.84 -16.13
C HIS A 295 -14.51 4.45 -15.47
N MET A 296 -14.81 4.43 -14.17
CA MET A 296 -14.52 3.29 -13.31
C MET A 296 -15.75 2.43 -13.05
N ASP A 297 -15.63 1.13 -13.27
CA ASP A 297 -16.63 0.15 -12.84
C ASP A 297 -16.47 -0.13 -11.35
N ILE A 298 -17.10 0.71 -10.51
CA ILE A 298 -17.03 0.61 -9.04
C ILE A 298 -17.72 -0.67 -8.56
N GLN A 299 -16.97 -1.51 -7.85
CA GLN A 299 -17.40 -2.79 -7.28
C GLN A 299 -17.68 -2.70 -5.78
N ALA A 300 -16.98 -1.82 -5.07
CA ALA A 300 -17.14 -1.63 -3.64
C ALA A 300 -16.80 -0.19 -3.24
N THR A 301 -17.33 0.25 -2.10
CA THR A 301 -17.11 1.60 -1.56
C THR A 301 -16.87 1.54 -0.06
N ARG A 302 -16.27 2.59 0.52
CA ARG A 302 -16.16 2.74 1.97
C ARG A 302 -16.18 4.20 2.40
N PHE A 303 -16.83 4.45 3.53
CA PHE A 303 -16.75 5.70 4.27
C PHE A 303 -15.90 5.47 5.51
N ASN A 304 -14.77 6.17 5.62
CA ASN A 304 -13.95 6.18 6.84
C ASN A 304 -13.98 7.59 7.43
N TRP A 305 -14.23 7.69 8.73
CA TRP A 305 -14.26 8.94 9.48
C TRP A 305 -13.21 8.90 10.59
N TYR A 306 -12.30 9.85 10.52
CA TYR A 306 -11.32 10.18 11.53
C TYR A 306 -11.86 11.39 12.29
N THR A 307 -12.17 11.25 13.58
CA THR A 307 -12.81 12.34 14.35
C THR A 307 -11.81 13.44 14.73
N ASP A 308 -10.53 13.08 14.85
CA ASP A 308 -9.41 13.98 15.11
C ASP A 308 -8.18 13.55 14.29
N THR A 309 -7.04 14.21 14.54
CA THR A 309 -5.78 13.84 13.88
C THR A 309 -4.90 12.85 14.63
N ALA A 310 -5.33 12.33 15.78
CA ALA A 310 -4.66 11.21 16.46
C ALA A 310 -4.98 9.88 15.77
N GLN A 311 -6.19 9.74 15.24
CA GLN A 311 -6.66 8.54 14.55
C GLN A 311 -5.88 8.26 13.26
N TRP A 312 -5.71 6.98 12.94
CA TRP A 312 -4.85 6.52 11.83
C TRP A 312 -5.45 5.31 11.11
N LYS A 313 -4.82 4.94 9.98
CA LYS A 313 -5.08 3.65 9.32
C LYS A 313 -3.76 2.93 9.14
N PRO A 314 -3.57 1.73 9.71
CA PRO A 314 -2.31 1.01 9.63
C PRO A 314 -1.94 0.67 8.18
N PHE A 315 -0.65 0.48 7.92
CA PHE A 315 -0.17 0.01 6.62
C PHE A 315 -0.75 -1.37 6.28
N HIS A 316 -1.45 -1.46 5.15
CA HIS A 316 -2.09 -2.68 4.67
C HIS A 316 -2.08 -2.73 3.14
N HIS A 317 -2.36 -3.91 2.59
CA HIS A 317 -2.73 -4.06 1.19
C HIS A 317 -4.26 -4.08 1.09
N ASP A 318 -4.82 -3.58 -0.01
CA ASP A 318 -6.23 -3.80 -0.30
C ASP A 318 -6.50 -5.27 -0.63
N ALA A 319 -7.74 -5.69 -0.42
CA ALA A 319 -8.13 -7.09 -0.56
C ALA A 319 -7.87 -7.67 -1.96
N ALA A 320 -7.89 -6.85 -3.01
CA ALA A 320 -7.55 -7.26 -4.37
C ALA A 320 -6.10 -7.75 -4.52
N TYR A 321 -5.20 -7.43 -3.59
CA TYR A 321 -3.85 -8.00 -3.59
C TYR A 321 -3.83 -9.47 -3.14
N VAL A 322 -4.67 -9.81 -2.15
CA VAL A 322 -4.67 -11.11 -1.47
C VAL A 322 -5.78 -12.05 -1.95
N SER A 323 -6.75 -11.56 -2.73
CA SER A 323 -7.89 -12.33 -3.22
C SER A 323 -7.93 -12.30 -4.75
N PRO A 324 -7.70 -13.44 -5.43
CA PRO A 324 -7.77 -13.54 -6.89
C PRO A 324 -9.13 -13.13 -7.46
N GLU A 325 -10.21 -13.49 -6.77
CA GLU A 325 -11.57 -13.13 -7.14
C GLU A 325 -11.75 -11.60 -7.18
N LYS A 326 -11.30 -10.90 -6.14
CA LYS A 326 -11.33 -9.43 -6.12
C LYS A 326 -10.39 -8.83 -7.16
N ALA A 327 -9.20 -9.40 -7.35
CA ALA A 327 -8.24 -8.95 -8.36
C ALA A 327 -8.81 -8.99 -9.79
N ALA A 328 -9.74 -9.90 -10.09
CA ALA A 328 -10.38 -10.02 -11.41
C ALA A 328 -11.26 -8.81 -11.75
N VAL A 329 -11.84 -8.16 -10.72
CA VAL A 329 -12.80 -7.06 -10.86
C VAL A 329 -12.31 -5.73 -10.27
N GLN A 330 -11.16 -5.71 -9.58
CA GLN A 330 -10.56 -4.53 -8.97
C GLN A 330 -9.08 -4.40 -9.35
N ASN A 331 -8.77 -3.43 -10.20
CA ASN A 331 -7.39 -3.06 -10.55
C ASN A 331 -7.02 -1.63 -10.11
N PHE A 332 -7.97 -0.93 -9.48
CA PHE A 332 -7.84 0.47 -9.15
C PHE A 332 -8.54 0.77 -7.82
N THR A 333 -7.82 1.48 -6.94
CA THR A 333 -8.36 2.06 -5.71
C THR A 333 -8.30 3.57 -5.84
N VAL A 334 -9.41 4.24 -5.55
CA VAL A 334 -9.48 5.70 -5.49
C VAL A 334 -10.08 6.15 -4.17
N ALA A 335 -9.50 7.18 -3.57
CA ALA A 335 -9.98 7.79 -2.35
C ALA A 335 -9.96 9.31 -2.46
N VAL A 336 -11.04 9.95 -2.00
CA VAL A 336 -11.09 11.40 -1.81
C VAL A 336 -11.06 11.72 -0.33
N SER A 337 -10.37 12.81 0.03
CA SER A 337 -10.27 13.30 1.40
C SER A 337 -11.07 14.59 1.58
N PHE A 338 -11.79 14.69 2.69
CA PHE A 338 -12.49 15.91 3.11
C PHE A 338 -12.18 16.21 4.58
N GLY A 339 -12.13 17.49 4.96
CA GLY A 339 -11.78 17.96 6.30
C GLY A 339 -10.29 18.24 6.46
N ALA A 340 -9.71 17.84 7.58
CA ALA A 340 -8.31 18.08 7.91
C ALA A 340 -7.37 17.49 6.86
N THR A 341 -6.36 18.27 6.46
CA THR A 341 -5.23 17.74 5.67
C THR A 341 -4.47 16.71 6.49
N ARG A 342 -4.27 15.52 5.93
CA ARG A 342 -3.54 14.39 6.54
C ARG A 342 -2.70 13.67 5.51
N ASP A 343 -1.66 12.97 5.93
CA ASP A 343 -0.81 12.20 5.03
C ASP A 343 -1.40 10.83 4.72
N ALA A 344 -1.66 10.59 3.43
CA ALA A 344 -1.76 9.24 2.90
C ALA A 344 -0.34 8.76 2.62
N ALA A 345 0.03 7.61 3.17
CA ALA A 345 1.38 7.07 3.07
C ALA A 345 1.39 5.72 2.36
N PHE A 346 2.43 5.50 1.58
CA PHE A 346 2.80 4.25 0.94
C PHE A 346 4.10 3.75 1.55
N GLU A 347 4.12 2.50 2.00
CA GLU A 347 5.29 1.85 2.56
C GLU A 347 5.64 0.63 1.70
N HIS A 348 6.87 0.62 1.18
CA HIS A 348 7.35 -0.47 0.35
C HIS A 348 7.34 -1.76 1.17
N ALA A 349 6.65 -2.80 0.68
CA ALA A 349 6.38 -4.02 1.45
C ALA A 349 7.65 -4.72 1.93
N LYS A 350 8.71 -4.72 1.09
CA LYS A 350 10.04 -5.27 1.40
C LYS A 350 10.97 -4.33 2.17
N THR A 351 11.33 -3.18 1.58
CA THR A 351 12.36 -2.28 2.12
C THR A 351 11.89 -1.39 3.27
N LYS A 352 10.57 -1.32 3.51
CA LYS A 352 9.94 -0.45 4.52
C LYS A 352 10.20 1.04 4.31
N THR A 353 10.65 1.43 3.11
CA THR A 353 10.73 2.83 2.72
C THR A 353 9.32 3.42 2.66
N VAL A 354 9.13 4.59 3.26
CA VAL A 354 7.83 5.28 3.30
C VAL A 354 7.87 6.52 2.42
N VAL A 355 6.84 6.68 1.60
CA VAL A 355 6.54 7.90 0.84
C VAL A 355 5.17 8.40 1.31
N SER A 356 5.06 9.66 1.71
CA SER A 356 3.78 10.26 2.09
C SER A 356 3.36 11.36 1.12
N LEU A 357 2.05 11.52 0.97
CA LEU A 357 1.41 12.51 0.13
C LEU A 357 0.33 13.23 0.96
N PRO A 358 0.46 14.55 1.16
CA PRO A 358 -0.56 15.30 1.90
C PRO A 358 -1.87 15.29 1.13
N GLN A 359 -2.96 14.99 1.83
CA GLN A 359 -4.31 14.93 1.28
C GLN A 359 -5.17 16.05 1.87
N PRO A 360 -5.18 17.25 1.24
CA PRO A 360 -6.05 18.33 1.67
C PRO A 360 -7.52 18.06 1.36
N ASP A 361 -8.39 18.94 1.85
CA ASP A 361 -9.83 18.92 1.58
C ASP A 361 -10.11 18.92 0.07
N GLY A 362 -10.94 17.99 -0.38
CA GLY A 362 -11.30 17.81 -1.80
C GLY A 362 -10.28 17.03 -2.63
N CYS A 363 -9.10 16.71 -2.09
CA CYS A 363 -8.04 16.05 -2.86
C CYS A 363 -8.33 14.55 -3.05
N VAL A 364 -8.19 14.11 -4.31
CA VAL A 364 -8.26 12.70 -4.69
C VAL A 364 -6.85 12.12 -4.80
N TYR A 365 -6.66 10.95 -4.21
CA TYR A 365 -5.54 10.08 -4.54
C TYR A 365 -6.03 8.70 -4.98
N ALA A 366 -5.30 8.08 -5.89
CA ALA A 366 -5.61 6.77 -6.42
C ALA A 366 -4.33 5.95 -6.57
N PHE A 367 -4.45 4.64 -6.63
CA PHE A 367 -3.33 3.76 -6.95
C PHE A 367 -3.79 2.49 -7.66
N CYS A 368 -2.90 1.98 -8.50
CA CYS A 368 -3.19 0.85 -9.38
C CYS A 368 -2.76 -0.50 -8.79
N SER A 369 -3.08 -1.58 -9.49
CA SER A 369 -2.97 -2.95 -8.99
C SER A 369 -1.58 -3.36 -8.53
N ASP A 370 -0.53 -2.99 -9.25
CA ASP A 370 0.85 -3.39 -8.90
C ASP A 370 1.37 -2.51 -7.78
N THR A 371 1.03 -1.22 -7.78
CA THR A 371 1.27 -0.33 -6.64
C THR A 371 0.70 -0.92 -5.37
N ASN A 372 -0.55 -1.41 -5.39
CA ASN A 372 -1.17 -2.05 -4.23
C ASN A 372 -0.45 -3.34 -3.79
N GLY A 373 0.28 -4.02 -4.69
CA GLY A 373 1.04 -5.22 -4.33
C GLY A 373 2.44 -4.93 -3.81
N ILE A 374 3.13 -3.95 -4.39
CA ILE A 374 4.49 -3.55 -4.00
C ILE A 374 4.46 -2.69 -2.72
N TRP A 375 3.43 -1.87 -2.56
CA TRP A 375 3.31 -0.89 -1.48
C TRP A 375 2.08 -1.18 -0.61
N ARG A 376 2.31 -1.25 0.70
CA ARG A 376 1.25 -1.12 1.70
C ARG A 376 0.87 0.34 1.81
N HIS A 377 -0.36 0.65 2.17
CA HIS A 377 -0.80 2.03 2.33
C HIS A 377 -1.58 2.26 3.63
N GLY A 378 -1.61 3.49 4.10
CA GLY A 378 -2.22 3.88 5.37
C GLY A 378 -2.43 5.39 5.48
N ILE A 379 -3.01 5.81 6.58
CA ILE A 379 -3.16 7.23 6.96
C ILE A 379 -2.36 7.41 8.24
N LEU A 380 -1.42 8.35 8.27
CA LEU A 380 -0.53 8.56 9.41
C LEU A 380 -1.21 9.40 10.49
N ALA A 381 -1.01 9.06 11.77
CA ALA A 381 -1.36 9.92 12.92
C ALA A 381 -0.52 11.21 12.91
N ASP A 382 -1.11 12.35 13.26
CA ASP A 382 -0.36 13.60 13.42
C ASP A 382 0.34 13.66 14.78
N SER A 383 1.46 14.36 14.80
CA SER A 383 2.12 14.81 16.02
C SER A 383 2.68 16.22 15.80
N PRO A 384 2.13 17.27 16.45
CA PRO A 384 1.06 17.24 17.46
C PRO A 384 -0.34 16.94 16.87
N VAL A 385 -1.20 16.38 17.72
CA VAL A 385 -2.61 16.12 17.41
C VAL A 385 -3.39 17.44 17.35
N ARG A 386 -4.35 17.51 16.42
CA ARG A 386 -5.29 18.60 16.22
C ARG A 386 -6.71 18.05 16.37
N ASP A 387 -7.57 18.83 16.99
CA ASP A 387 -9.00 18.54 17.10
C ASP A 387 -9.71 18.93 15.78
N GLN A 388 -9.40 18.19 14.72
CA GLN A 388 -9.94 18.40 13.39
C GLN A 388 -10.19 17.04 12.72
N GLY A 389 -11.43 16.78 12.34
CA GLY A 389 -11.79 15.52 11.69
C GLY A 389 -11.45 15.48 10.20
N ARG A 390 -11.32 14.26 9.68
CA ARG A 390 -11.15 13.96 8.25
C ARG A 390 -12.10 12.83 7.87
N ILE A 391 -12.73 12.93 6.71
CA ILE A 391 -13.45 11.83 6.07
C ILE A 391 -12.66 11.40 4.85
N SER A 392 -12.62 10.10 4.60
CA SER A 392 -12.26 9.57 3.29
C SER A 392 -13.37 8.70 2.73
N VAL A 393 -13.75 8.99 1.49
CA VAL A 393 -14.64 8.16 0.69
C VAL A 393 -13.78 7.39 -0.31
N ILE A 394 -13.85 6.07 -0.25
CA ILE A 394 -13.04 5.15 -1.06
C ILE A 394 -13.94 4.39 -2.02
N ALA A 395 -13.49 4.18 -3.24
CA ALA A 395 -14.06 3.26 -4.21
C ALA A 395 -12.98 2.29 -4.73
N TRP A 396 -13.37 1.02 -4.89
CA TRP A 396 -12.57 -0.02 -5.52
C TRP A 396 -13.29 -0.55 -6.75
N GLY A 397 -12.55 -0.84 -7.81
CA GLY A 397 -13.15 -1.23 -9.07
C GLY A 397 -12.19 -1.31 -10.23
N LYS A 398 -12.76 -1.34 -11.43
CA LYS A 398 -12.02 -1.57 -12.67
C LYS A 398 -11.94 -0.30 -13.50
N VAL A 399 -10.72 0.08 -13.87
CA VAL A 399 -10.46 1.05 -14.94
C VAL A 399 -9.91 0.29 -16.14
N HIS A 400 -10.51 0.53 -17.30
CA HIS A 400 -10.12 -0.12 -18.56
C HIS A 400 -8.90 0.57 -19.19
N ASN A 401 -8.20 -0.12 -20.08
CA ASN A 401 -7.08 0.42 -20.85
C ASN A 401 -5.86 0.91 -20.03
N MET A 402 -5.68 0.40 -18.81
CA MET A 402 -4.48 0.65 -18.00
C MET A 402 -3.25 -0.06 -18.60
N GLY A 403 -2.17 0.68 -18.80
CA GLY A 403 -0.90 0.15 -19.30
C GLY A 403 -0.25 -0.83 -18.31
N ARG A 404 0.23 -1.98 -18.81
CA ARG A 404 0.98 -2.92 -17.97
C ARG A 404 2.46 -2.57 -17.99
N VAL A 405 3.07 -2.54 -16.82
CA VAL A 405 4.53 -2.49 -16.67
C VAL A 405 5.02 -3.92 -16.52
N ALA A 406 6.07 -4.30 -17.26
CA ALA A 406 6.67 -5.63 -17.11
C ALA A 406 7.21 -5.82 -15.68
N PHE A 407 7.06 -7.02 -15.15
CA PHE A 407 7.62 -7.42 -13.87
C PHE A 407 9.08 -7.85 -14.06
N ASP A 408 9.97 -7.35 -13.21
CA ASP A 408 11.33 -7.87 -13.11
C ASP A 408 11.32 -9.05 -12.12
N ASP A 409 12.41 -9.84 -12.05
CA ASP A 409 12.51 -11.03 -11.18
C ASP A 409 12.20 -10.75 -9.69
N VAL A 410 12.40 -9.51 -9.24
CA VAL A 410 12.08 -9.05 -7.88
C VAL A 410 10.57 -8.98 -7.64
N ASP A 411 9.79 -8.64 -8.66
CA ASP A 411 8.34 -8.52 -8.56
C ASP A 411 7.63 -9.88 -8.70
N VAL A 412 8.25 -10.82 -9.42
CA VAL A 412 7.78 -12.23 -9.49
C VAL A 412 7.76 -12.84 -8.09
N ALA A 413 8.72 -12.51 -7.23
CA ALA A 413 8.72 -12.93 -5.83
C ALA A 413 7.56 -12.33 -5.00
N ILE A 414 7.15 -11.09 -5.28
CA ILE A 414 5.98 -10.46 -4.65
C ILE A 414 4.68 -11.13 -5.14
N SER A 415 4.59 -11.47 -6.43
CA SER A 415 3.44 -12.20 -6.96
C SER A 415 3.40 -13.66 -6.51
N ALA A 416 4.53 -14.28 -6.19
CA ALA A 416 4.59 -15.64 -5.61
C ALA A 416 4.06 -15.70 -4.17
N LEU A 417 4.15 -14.59 -3.42
CA LEU A 417 3.51 -14.44 -2.11
C LEU A 417 1.97 -14.37 -2.18
N ARG A 418 1.36 -14.28 -3.37
CA ARG A 418 -0.10 -14.38 -3.55
C ARG A 418 -0.66 -15.80 -3.38
N VAL A 419 0.21 -16.81 -3.34
CA VAL A 419 -0.18 -18.24 -3.43
C VAL A 419 0.16 -19.04 -2.16
N GLU A 420 0.79 -18.44 -1.13
CA GLU A 420 1.10 -19.10 0.15
C GLU A 420 0.13 -18.77 1.29
#